data_AF-A0A438VPE4-F1
#
_entry.id   AF-A0A438VPE4-F1
#
_cell.length_a   1.000
_cell.length_b   1.000
_cell.length_c   1.000
_cell.angle_alpha   90.00
_cell.angle_beta   90.00
_cell.angle_gamma   90.00
#
_symmetry.space_group_name_H-M   'P 1'
#
loop_
_entity.id
_entity.type
_entity.pdbx_description
1 polymer ?
#
loop_
_entity_poly.entity_id
_entity_poly.type
_entity_poly.pdbx_seq_one_letter_code
_entity_poly.pdbx_strand_id
1 'polypeptide(L)'
;DIQYSLNSDIMMVLDDLVGLPAPLKRLEESIKRSAKWANLSLEYHKEKNRPNNNLFAIIQGGTHLKMRSLSVELTHKGFDGYAIGGLA
;
A
#
# COMPACT_ATOMS: atom_id res chain seq x y z
N ASP A 1 -4.17 0.28 14.41
CA ASP A 1 -5.36 0.29 15.27
C ASP A 1 -6.38 1.37 14.97
N ILE A 2 -5.97 2.62 14.71
CA ILE A 2 -6.91 3.75 14.49
C ILE A 2 -8.07 3.43 13.54
N GLN A 3 -7.80 2.88 12.34
CA GLN A 3 -8.85 2.56 11.37
C GLN A 3 -9.86 1.50 11.88
N TYR A 4 -9.40 0.55 12.71
CA TYR A 4 -10.30 -0.40 13.38
C TYR A 4 -11.11 0.25 14.51
N SER A 5 -10.51 1.19 15.24
CA SER A 5 -11.21 1.97 16.27
C SER A 5 -12.31 2.85 15.66
N LEU A 6 -12.09 3.34 14.44
CA LEU A 6 -13.09 4.06 13.64
C LEU A 6 -14.08 3.14 12.93
N ASN A 7 -13.86 1.81 12.98
CA ASN A 7 -14.62 0.80 12.25
C ASN A 7 -14.76 1.12 10.76
N SER A 8 -13.65 1.50 10.10
CA SER A 8 -13.66 1.82 8.68
C SER A 8 -13.97 0.57 7.85
N ASP A 9 -15.00 0.62 6.99
CA ASP A 9 -15.37 -0.50 6.12
C ASP A 9 -14.27 -0.80 5.08
N ILE A 10 -13.56 0.23 4.64
CA ILE A 10 -12.39 0.13 3.76
C ILE A 10 -11.23 0.82 4.44
N MET A 11 -10.15 0.07 4.66
CA MET A 11 -8.93 0.53 5.29
C MET A 11 -7.82 0.60 4.26
N MET A 12 -6.97 1.62 4.37
CA MET A 12 -5.81 1.77 3.51
C MET A 12 -4.55 1.39 4.26
N VAL A 13 -3.64 0.66 3.62
CA VAL A 13 -2.28 0.49 4.17
C VAL A 13 -1.58 1.84 4.28
N LEU A 14 -0.70 1.99 5.27
CA LEU A 14 0.20 3.14 5.31
C LEU A 14 1.20 3.04 4.16
N ASP A 15 1.43 4.15 3.46
CA ASP A 15 2.39 4.25 2.37
C ASP A 15 3.35 5.42 2.54
N ASP A 16 4.42 5.39 1.75
CA ASP A 16 5.37 6.47 1.63
C ASP A 16 5.14 7.20 0.30
N LEU A 17 4.59 8.42 0.40
CA LEU A 17 4.29 9.25 -0.75
C LEU A 17 5.54 9.98 -1.26
N VAL A 18 5.74 9.96 -2.58
CA VAL A 18 6.80 10.70 -3.26
C VAL A 18 6.19 11.81 -4.11
N GLY A 19 6.59 13.06 -3.85
CA GLY A 19 6.26 14.18 -4.74
C GLY A 19 7.01 14.06 -6.07
N LEU A 20 6.31 14.26 -7.19
CA LEU A 20 6.89 14.20 -8.53
C LEU A 20 7.28 15.60 -9.04
N PRO A 21 8.37 15.73 -9.82
CA PRO A 21 9.27 14.67 -10.27
C PRO A 21 10.24 14.20 -9.16
N ALA A 22 10.63 12.93 -9.19
CA ALA A 22 11.56 12.35 -8.21
C ALA A 22 12.59 11.42 -8.86
N PRO A 23 13.79 11.28 -8.26
CA PRO A 23 14.78 10.31 -8.71
C PRO A 23 14.25 8.87 -8.63
N LEU A 24 14.61 8.02 -9.59
CA LEU A 24 14.22 6.59 -9.60
C LEU A 24 14.57 5.88 -8.29
N LYS A 25 15.73 6.19 -7.70
CA LYS A 25 16.15 5.64 -6.41
C LYS A 25 15.16 5.99 -5.29
N ARG A 26 14.64 7.22 -5.26
CA ARG A 26 13.66 7.65 -4.25
C ARG A 26 12.32 6.94 -4.42
N LEU A 27 11.89 6.71 -5.67
CA LEU A 27 10.69 5.93 -5.97
C LEU A 27 10.85 4.48 -5.51
N GLU A 28 12.00 3.86 -5.80
CA GLU A 28 12.31 2.49 -5.39
C GLU A 28 12.33 2.34 -3.86
N GLU A 29 12.95 3.27 -3.14
CA GLU A 29 12.94 3.31 -1.67
C GLU A 29 11.51 3.43 -1.13
N SER A 30 10.68 4.27 -1.75
CA SER A 30 9.26 4.42 -1.41
C SER A 30 8.48 3.13 -1.57
N ILE A 31 8.69 2.46 -2.71
CA ILE A 31 8.02 1.21 -3.04
C ILE A 31 8.39 0.14 -2.03
N LYS A 32 9.69 -0.03 -1.74
CA LYS A 32 10.18 -1.02 -0.78
C LYS A 32 9.63 -0.77 0.63
N ARG A 33 9.59 0.50 1.07
CA ARG A 33 9.04 0.89 2.37
C ARG A 33 7.52 0.67 2.43
N SER A 34 6.78 1.09 1.41
CA SER A 34 5.33 0.91 1.33
C SER A 34 4.95 -0.57 1.30
N ALA A 35 5.68 -1.40 0.53
CA ALA A 35 5.46 -2.84 0.50
C ALA A 35 5.74 -3.50 1.86
N LYS A 36 6.79 -3.08 2.58
CA LYS A 36 7.06 -3.55 3.94
C LYS A 36 5.89 -3.23 4.89
N TRP A 37 5.37 -2.01 4.84
CA TRP A 37 4.23 -1.61 5.68
C TRP A 37 2.93 -2.30 5.27
N ALA A 38 2.71 -2.52 3.98
CA ALA A 38 1.56 -3.27 3.48
C ALA A 38 1.58 -4.71 4.03
N ASN A 39 2.74 -5.36 4.06
CA ASN A 39 2.88 -6.71 4.61
C ASN A 39 2.53 -6.79 6.10
N LEU A 40 3.09 -5.88 6.90
CA LEU A 40 2.80 -5.80 8.32
C LEU A 40 1.31 -5.50 8.57
N SER A 41 0.72 -4.63 7.74
CA SER A 41 -0.71 -4.30 7.81
C SER A 41 -1.60 -5.50 7.48
N LEU A 42 -1.22 -6.30 6.48
CA LEU A 42 -1.95 -7.50 6.09
C LEU A 42 -1.89 -8.59 7.14
N GLU A 43 -0.71 -8.82 7.73
CA GLU A 43 -0.54 -9.76 8.85
C GLU A 43 -1.42 -9.36 10.03
N TYR A 44 -1.34 -8.09 10.43
CA TYR A 44 -2.18 -7.55 11.50
C TYR A 44 -3.67 -7.66 11.19
N HIS A 45 -4.05 -7.43 9.94
CA HIS A 45 -5.44 -7.51 9.52
C HIS A 45 -6.01 -8.92 9.64
N LYS A 46 -5.22 -9.93 9.26
CA LYS A 46 -5.56 -11.34 9.43
C LYS A 46 -5.71 -11.73 10.89
N GLU A 47 -4.84 -11.23 11.77
CA GLU A 47 -4.92 -11.48 13.22
C GLU A 47 -6.21 -10.91 13.85
N LYS A 48 -6.69 -9.75 13.36
CA LYS A 48 -7.94 -9.17 13.85
C LYS A 48 -9.17 -9.97 13.43
N ASN A 49 -9.10 -10.70 12.32
CA ASN A 49 -10.14 -11.59 11.81
C ASN A 49 -11.56 -10.95 11.84
N ARG A 50 -11.66 -9.70 11.36
CA ARG A 50 -12.93 -8.96 11.30
C ARG A 50 -13.49 -9.02 9.88
N PRO A 51 -14.64 -9.68 9.66
CA PRO A 51 -15.15 -9.95 8.31
C PRO A 51 -15.71 -8.71 7.58
N ASN A 52 -15.98 -7.61 8.31
CA ASN A 52 -16.65 -6.43 7.75
C ASN A 52 -15.68 -5.31 7.37
N ASN A 53 -14.37 -5.47 7.59
CA ASN A 53 -13.37 -4.47 7.21
C ASN A 53 -12.55 -5.01 6.05
N ASN A 54 -12.40 -4.24 4.99
CA ASN A 54 -11.56 -4.59 3.84
C ASN A 54 -10.21 -3.85 3.95
N LEU A 55 -9.12 -4.48 3.56
CA LEU A 55 -7.80 -3.86 3.53
C LEU A 55 -7.29 -3.70 2.10
N PHE A 56 -7.03 -2.45 1.72
CA PHE A 56 -6.56 -2.07 0.40
C PHE A 56 -5.07 -1.74 0.44
N ALA A 57 -4.31 -2.36 -0.48
CA ALA A 57 -2.93 -2.01 -0.74
C ALA A 57 -2.83 -0.76 -1.63
N ILE A 58 -1.72 -0.04 -1.54
CA ILE A 58 -1.44 1.12 -2.40
C ILE A 58 -0.26 0.78 -3.31
N ILE A 59 -0.51 0.80 -4.62
CA ILE A 59 0.52 0.67 -5.64
C ILE A 59 1.16 2.03 -5.84
N GLN A 60 2.48 2.11 -5.62
CA GLN A 60 3.32 3.28 -5.83
C GLN A 60 4.14 3.16 -7.13
N GLY A 61 4.97 4.16 -7.42
CA GLY A 61 5.89 4.15 -8.56
C GLY A 61 5.77 5.32 -9.53
N GLY A 62 4.98 6.33 -9.17
CA GLY A 62 4.81 7.55 -9.97
C GLY A 62 4.31 7.24 -11.38
N THR A 63 4.89 7.89 -12.38
CA THR A 63 4.56 7.69 -13.81
C THR A 63 5.46 6.64 -14.51
N HIS A 64 6.34 5.95 -13.77
CA HIS A 64 7.27 4.98 -14.34
C HIS A 64 6.71 3.56 -14.31
N LEU A 65 6.49 2.97 -15.50
CA LEU A 65 5.94 1.61 -15.64
C LEU A 65 6.75 0.55 -14.87
N LYS A 66 8.08 0.57 -14.97
CA LYS A 66 8.95 -0.38 -14.25
C LYS A 66 8.80 -0.27 -12.72
N MET A 67 8.63 0.95 -12.21
CA MET A 67 8.42 1.19 -10.78
C MET A 67 7.04 0.71 -10.34
N ARG A 68 5.99 0.91 -11.17
CA ARG A 68 4.65 0.36 -10.94
C ARG A 68 4.67 -1.17 -10.91
N SER A 69 5.35 -1.81 -11.86
CA SER A 69 5.51 -3.27 -11.89
C SER A 69 6.20 -3.80 -10.63
N LEU A 70 7.30 -3.16 -10.20
CA LEU A 70 7.99 -3.51 -8.95
C LEU A 70 7.06 -3.37 -7.73
N SER A 71 6.27 -2.30 -7.68
CA SER A 71 5.31 -2.09 -6.58
C SER A 71 4.25 -3.19 -6.53
N VAL A 72 3.75 -3.64 -7.68
CA VAL A 72 2.80 -4.76 -7.75
C VAL A 72 3.47 -6.04 -7.29
N GLU A 73 4.66 -6.37 -7.79
CA GLU A 73 5.38 -7.59 -7.43
C GLU A 73 5.59 -7.72 -5.91
N LEU A 74 5.98 -6.63 -5.24
CA LEU A 74 6.24 -6.64 -3.80
C LEU A 74 4.97 -6.62 -2.92
N THR A 75 3.83 -6.21 -3.49
CA THR A 75 2.60 -5.95 -2.73
C THR A 75 1.44 -6.88 -3.12
N HIS A 76 1.55 -7.62 -4.22
CA HIS A 76 0.49 -8.51 -4.70
C HIS A 76 0.33 -9.72 -3.77
N LYS A 77 -0.60 -9.57 -2.82
CA LYS A 77 -0.91 -10.51 -1.73
C LYS A 77 -2.42 -10.52 -1.50
N GLY A 78 -2.93 -11.30 -0.56
CA GLY A 78 -4.37 -11.41 -0.28
C GLY A 78 -5.01 -10.16 0.33
N PHE A 79 -4.87 -9.00 -0.32
CA PHE A 79 -5.61 -7.77 -0.05
C PHE A 79 -6.96 -7.81 -0.77
N ASP A 80 -7.95 -7.12 -0.23
CA ASP A 80 -9.31 -7.06 -0.80
C ASP A 80 -9.40 -6.08 -1.97
N GLY A 81 -8.43 -5.16 -2.09
CA GLY A 81 -8.35 -4.19 -3.17
C GLY A 81 -6.98 -3.54 -3.32
N TYR A 82 -6.81 -2.84 -4.44
CA TYR A 82 -5.58 -2.17 -4.82
C TYR A 82 -5.88 -0.76 -5.33
N ALA A 83 -5.34 0.24 -4.64
CA ALA A 83 -5.39 1.63 -5.05
C ALA A 83 -4.13 2.02 -5.84
N ILE A 84 -4.27 3.00 -6.73
CA ILE A 84 -3.14 3.59 -7.47
C ILE A 84 -2.79 4.94 -6.82
N GLY A 85 -1.69 4.97 -6.07
CA GLY A 85 -1.23 6.16 -5.35
C GLY A 85 -0.36 7.09 -6.20
N GLY A 86 -0.27 8.36 -5.78
CA GLY A 86 0.72 9.34 -6.30
C GLY A 86 0.45 9.86 -7.71
N LEU A 87 -0.81 10.01 -8.11
CA LEU A 87 -1.22 10.52 -9.44
C LEU A 87 -2.12 11.76 -9.41
N ALA A 88 -2.45 12.29 -8.22
CA ALA A 88 -3.27 13.48 -8.02
C ALA A 88 -2.43 14.61 -7.43
#